data_AF-S6D9D6-F1
#
_entry.id   AF-S6D9D6-F1
#
_cell.length_a   1.000
_cell.length_b   1.000
_cell.length_c   1.000
_cell.angle_alpha   90.00
_cell.angle_beta   90.00
_cell.angle_gamma   90.00
#
_symmetry.space_group_name_H-M   'P 1'
#
loop_
_entity.id
_entity.type
_entity.pdbx_description
1 polymer ?
#
loop_
_entity_poly.entity_id
_entity_poly.type
_entity_poly.pdbx_seq_one_letter_code
_entity_poly.pdbx_strand_id
1 'polypeptide(L)'
;MVNQENDIDDVLNELIPETEPGSDSSTETTAFTGTDLETAKQSDAAPEPADNTEGFTIEYMRFEAPTYHLTYEGVEKTFCGRDLSDIEYKSTTNEPELLDPCDLCLQIKNQLSEEEQIEKIREELSAQIPAVSEPTEHPLQFERDEVAGLMKAIPTTLETETGDLADLRAQLKLAIEGVGEAEGDPGQFTNAEMRAFEAALDGDGLISSQNNVYIYTRSGLCKRTELSEFSRQRRGGKGVICCEVDAEDAVEKVQLTDPRKQLLVLTNHGLIHQVKANQIAPKERTEPGEQIHEFLDFDPDERIQAILPIETISEGLFLTLATSDGHVKRTATTEFSNIHRGGIQAVELEGDDRICDVTLTNGSMDILLGTNQGRVIRFDETEAREMGRPARGVHGIELAADDHVVGLTTVEPGHDEEILTVTANGYGKRTAVDEYRTQSRYGSGLLDIVTDDRNGPVVDITRVQPTHDIVLASGDGQLIRIGADDISRLGRNTQGVQVMDLDDGDRVSGVATCGGTE
;
A
#
# COMPACT_ATOMS: atom_id res chain seq x y z
N MET A 1 -39.41 40.60 9.95
CA MET A 1 -40.85 40.31 10.10
C MET A 1 -40.98 38.80 9.96
N VAL A 2 -41.19 38.03 11.03
CA VAL A 2 -42.37 37.99 11.95
C VAL A 2 -43.54 37.24 11.30
N ASN A 3 -44.07 36.13 11.84
CA ASN A 3 -43.66 35.18 12.92
C ASN A 3 -44.45 33.86 12.74
N GLN A 4 -44.54 32.99 13.77
CA GLN A 4 -45.28 31.70 13.85
C GLN A 4 -44.47 30.53 13.25
N GLU A 5 -43.84 29.63 14.02
CA GLU A 5 -44.09 29.10 15.39
C GLU A 5 -45.40 28.34 15.54
N ASN A 6 -45.30 27.04 15.86
CA ASN A 6 -45.67 26.48 17.18
C ASN A 6 -45.12 25.04 17.33
N ASP A 7 -44.57 24.76 18.51
CA ASP A 7 -44.58 23.51 19.31
C ASP A 7 -44.26 22.14 18.63
N ILE A 8 -43.26 21.32 19.01
CA ILE A 8 -42.48 21.05 20.24
C ILE A 8 -43.21 20.19 21.31
N ASP A 9 -42.51 19.09 21.67
CA ASP A 9 -42.61 18.15 22.81
C ASP A 9 -43.91 17.40 23.15
N ASP A 10 -43.85 16.07 22.96
CA ASP A 10 -44.37 15.00 23.86
C ASP A 10 -43.83 13.64 23.31
N VAL A 11 -43.27 12.67 24.02
CA VAL A 11 -42.61 12.48 25.33
C VAL A 11 -42.14 11.00 25.33
N LEU A 12 -41.15 10.61 26.16
CA LEU A 12 -40.58 9.24 26.22
C LEU A 12 -41.29 8.31 27.24
N ASN A 13 -41.02 6.99 27.11
CA ASN A 13 -41.46 5.86 27.97
C ASN A 13 -42.94 5.45 27.79
N GLU A 14 -43.43 4.23 28.06
CA GLU A 14 -43.04 3.16 29.03
C GLU A 14 -43.22 1.74 28.42
N LEU A 15 -42.26 0.80 28.57
CA LEU A 15 -42.14 -0.31 29.57
C LEU A 15 -42.76 -1.68 29.19
N ILE A 16 -42.24 -2.73 29.86
CA ILE A 16 -42.46 -4.18 29.61
C ILE A 16 -43.36 -4.79 30.70
N PRO A 17 -44.22 -5.77 30.36
CA PRO A 17 -44.38 -7.01 31.16
C PRO A 17 -44.41 -8.28 30.25
N GLU A 18 -43.63 -9.35 30.51
CA GLU A 18 -43.74 -10.39 31.56
C GLU A 18 -44.77 -11.54 31.30
N THR A 19 -44.26 -12.60 30.65
CA THR A 19 -44.34 -14.06 30.97
C THR A 19 -45.63 -14.82 31.39
N GLU A 20 -45.86 -15.94 30.66
CA GLU A 20 -46.30 -17.29 31.13
C GLU A 20 -47.74 -17.54 31.67
N PRO A 21 -48.19 -18.82 31.86
CA PRO A 21 -47.62 -20.13 31.46
C PRO A 21 -48.61 -21.07 30.70
N GLY A 22 -48.18 -22.29 30.30
CA GLY A 22 -49.08 -23.38 29.85
C GLY A 22 -48.41 -24.74 29.56
N SER A 23 -48.93 -25.83 30.15
CA SER A 23 -48.47 -27.24 30.04
C SER A 23 -49.19 -28.02 28.89
N ASP A 24 -48.95 -29.30 28.53
CA ASP A 24 -48.81 -30.50 29.38
C ASP A 24 -48.39 -31.81 28.64
N SER A 25 -48.28 -32.92 29.38
CA SER A 25 -48.10 -34.35 28.98
C SER A 25 -46.73 -34.75 28.36
N SER A 26 -45.84 -35.55 28.98
CA SER A 26 -45.88 -36.94 29.56
C SER A 26 -45.48 -38.04 28.53
N THR A 27 -44.82 -39.17 28.84
CA THR A 27 -44.80 -40.01 30.06
C THR A 27 -43.47 -40.77 30.31
N GLU A 28 -43.19 -41.07 31.59
CA GLU A 28 -42.52 -42.28 32.16
C GLU A 28 -41.06 -42.64 31.76
N THR A 29 -40.09 -42.84 32.67
CA THR A 29 -39.95 -43.57 33.97
C THR A 29 -39.27 -44.94 33.80
N THR A 30 -38.01 -45.05 34.24
CA THR A 30 -37.55 -46.04 35.26
C THR A 30 -36.09 -45.80 35.63
N ALA A 31 -35.68 -46.24 36.83
CA ALA A 31 -34.30 -46.21 37.31
C ALA A 31 -34.05 -47.41 38.23
N PHE A 32 -32.80 -47.89 38.35
CA PHE A 32 -32.16 -48.19 39.65
C PHE A 32 -30.67 -48.56 39.54
N THR A 33 -29.98 -48.38 40.68
CA THR A 33 -28.70 -48.94 41.19
C THR A 33 -27.97 -50.06 40.41
N GLY A 34 -26.63 -50.19 40.44
CA GLY A 34 -25.61 -49.62 41.34
C GLY A 34 -24.85 -50.70 42.14
N THR A 35 -23.71 -50.37 42.79
CA THR A 35 -22.91 -51.24 43.73
C THR A 35 -22.28 -52.52 43.09
N ASP A 36 -21.21 -53.21 43.56
CA ASP A 36 -20.23 -53.11 44.67
C ASP A 36 -19.07 -54.14 44.40
N LEU A 37 -17.87 -54.22 45.03
CA LEU A 37 -17.08 -53.39 45.97
C LEU A 37 -15.60 -53.94 46.02
N GLU A 38 -14.57 -53.09 46.28
CA GLU A 38 -13.25 -53.44 46.89
C GLU A 38 -12.29 -54.42 46.15
N THR A 39 -11.00 -54.64 46.51
CA THR A 39 -10.01 -54.11 47.51
C THR A 39 -8.63 -53.99 46.79
N ALA A 40 -7.43 -53.65 47.31
CA ALA A 40 -6.78 -53.32 48.60
C ALA A 40 -5.50 -52.49 48.27
N LYS A 41 -5.08 -51.42 48.98
CA LYS A 41 -4.56 -51.21 50.37
C LYS A 41 -3.07 -51.53 50.63
N GLN A 42 -2.24 -50.48 50.75
CA GLN A 42 -1.24 -50.19 51.82
C GLN A 42 -0.43 -48.92 51.45
N SER A 43 0.12 -48.08 52.34
CA SER A 43 -0.29 -47.60 53.69
C SER A 43 0.65 -46.47 54.15
N ASP A 44 0.18 -45.54 54.97
CA ASP A 44 0.83 -44.24 55.28
C ASP A 44 1.97 -44.21 56.32
N ALA A 45 2.57 -43.01 56.41
CA ALA A 45 3.37 -42.40 57.51
C ALA A 45 4.91 -42.52 57.45
N ALA A 46 5.57 -41.36 57.63
CA ALA A 46 7.00 -41.13 57.40
C ALA A 46 7.89 -41.43 58.63
N PRO A 47 9.19 -41.69 58.37
CA PRO A 47 10.20 -40.75 58.86
C PRO A 47 11.38 -40.50 57.90
N GLU A 48 11.96 -39.30 57.98
CA GLU A 48 13.36 -39.02 57.60
C GLU A 48 14.35 -39.47 58.72
N PRO A 49 15.68 -39.47 58.52
CA PRO A 49 16.45 -39.14 57.29
C PRO A 49 17.40 -40.27 56.82
N ALA A 50 17.82 -40.21 55.56
CA ALA A 50 19.04 -40.87 55.08
C ALA A 50 19.57 -40.24 53.78
N ASP A 51 20.37 -39.19 53.95
CA ASP A 51 21.43 -38.70 53.05
C ASP A 51 21.80 -39.65 51.88
N ASN A 52 21.43 -39.28 50.66
CA ASN A 52 22.38 -38.78 49.65
C ASN A 52 21.64 -38.04 48.53
N THR A 53 22.19 -36.91 48.09
CA THR A 53 21.74 -36.02 47.00
C THR A 53 20.30 -35.46 47.11
N GLU A 54 20.18 -34.32 47.81
CA GLU A 54 19.07 -33.36 47.73
C GLU A 54 19.04 -32.66 46.33
N GLY A 55 18.09 -31.77 45.95
CA GLY A 55 17.01 -31.11 46.69
C GLY A 55 15.81 -30.70 45.81
N PHE A 56 15.01 -29.70 46.23
CA PHE A 56 13.60 -29.52 45.79
C PHE A 56 13.24 -28.23 45.00
N THR A 57 12.11 -28.32 44.30
CA THR A 57 11.43 -27.37 43.39
C THR A 57 10.89 -26.07 44.02
N ILE A 58 10.91 -24.94 43.28
CA ILE A 58 10.15 -23.69 43.58
C ILE A 58 9.67 -22.98 42.30
N GLU A 59 8.59 -22.18 42.43
CA GLU A 59 8.06 -21.17 41.49
C GLU A 59 7.87 -19.85 42.30
N TYR A 60 7.85 -18.59 41.80
CA TYR A 60 7.67 -17.95 40.49
C TYR A 60 8.39 -16.57 40.43
N MET A 61 8.52 -15.99 39.24
CA MET A 61 8.63 -14.54 38.90
C MET A 61 9.97 -13.76 39.10
N ARG A 62 10.14 -12.80 38.17
CA ARG A 62 10.98 -11.56 38.14
C ARG A 62 12.48 -11.60 38.46
N PHE A 63 13.25 -11.05 37.52
CA PHE A 63 14.48 -10.28 37.78
C PHE A 63 14.45 -8.96 36.99
N GLU A 64 15.26 -7.97 37.37
CA GLU A 64 15.05 -6.55 37.03
C GLU A 64 16.23 -5.92 36.25
N ALA A 65 16.12 -5.88 34.91
CA ALA A 65 16.80 -4.97 33.97
C ALA A 65 18.36 -5.02 33.86
N PRO A 66 18.96 -4.40 32.81
CA PRO A 66 18.54 -4.35 31.40
C PRO A 66 19.64 -4.81 30.42
N THR A 67 19.25 -5.47 29.32
CA THR A 67 20.11 -5.63 28.13
C THR A 67 19.63 -4.69 27.03
N TYR A 68 20.51 -3.79 26.56
CA TYR A 68 20.18 -2.89 25.45
C TYR A 68 20.50 -3.53 24.10
N HIS A 69 19.47 -3.78 23.31
CA HIS A 69 19.59 -4.09 21.88
C HIS A 69 19.38 -2.79 21.10
N LEU A 70 20.31 -2.48 20.20
CA LEU A 70 20.28 -1.30 19.35
C LEU A 70 20.25 -1.75 17.89
N THR A 71 19.14 -1.45 17.20
CA THR A 71 18.89 -1.87 15.82
C THR A 71 18.79 -0.65 14.93
N TYR A 72 19.83 -0.40 14.13
CA TYR A 72 19.86 0.64 13.11
C TYR A 72 20.43 0.04 11.82
N GLU A 73 19.65 0.08 10.74
CA GLU A 73 20.00 -0.40 9.39
C GLU A 73 20.78 -1.74 9.33
N GLY A 74 20.36 -2.70 10.17
CA GLY A 74 20.90 -4.07 10.17
C GLY A 74 22.28 -4.26 10.80
N VAL A 75 22.95 -3.20 11.29
CA VAL A 75 24.23 -3.34 12.01
C VAL A 75 23.96 -3.67 13.48
N GLU A 76 23.69 -4.94 13.77
CA GLU A 76 23.61 -5.43 15.16
C GLU A 76 24.96 -5.24 15.87
N LYS A 77 24.99 -4.34 16.85
CA LYS A 77 26.11 -4.18 17.80
C LYS A 77 25.62 -4.42 19.22
N THR A 78 25.92 -5.60 19.74
CA THR A 78 25.69 -5.94 21.16
C THR A 78 26.66 -5.19 22.05
N PHE A 79 26.18 -4.16 22.75
CA PHE A 79 26.94 -3.44 23.77
C PHE A 79 26.81 -4.14 25.12
N CYS A 80 27.86 -4.86 25.53
CA CYS A 80 27.90 -5.59 26.79
C CYS A 80 28.40 -4.70 27.95
N GLY A 81 27.48 -4.21 28.79
CA GLY A 81 27.80 -3.66 30.12
C GLY A 81 27.99 -4.72 31.20
N ARG A 82 27.44 -5.92 30.94
CA ARG A 82 27.51 -7.19 31.68
C ARG A 82 26.73 -7.31 33.00
N ASP A 83 26.03 -8.44 33.08
CA ASP A 83 25.23 -8.97 34.19
C ASP A 83 26.12 -9.46 35.36
N LEU A 84 25.66 -9.27 36.60
CA LEU A 84 26.40 -9.51 37.84
C LEU A 84 25.54 -10.08 38.98
N SER A 85 25.44 -11.40 39.03
CA SER A 85 26.11 -12.27 40.01
C SER A 85 26.29 -11.86 41.50
N ASP A 86 25.65 -10.82 42.03
CA ASP A 86 25.61 -10.52 43.49
C ASP A 86 24.62 -11.45 44.25
N ILE A 87 24.22 -12.57 43.62
CA ILE A 87 23.27 -13.56 44.13
C ILE A 87 24.05 -14.80 44.59
N GLU A 88 24.04 -15.10 45.89
CA GLU A 88 24.57 -16.34 46.43
C GLU A 88 23.67 -17.55 46.10
N TYR A 89 24.26 -18.59 45.50
CA TYR A 89 23.58 -19.84 45.15
C TYR A 89 23.58 -20.83 46.32
N LYS A 90 22.42 -21.41 46.64
CA LYS A 90 22.33 -22.59 47.53
C LYS A 90 22.17 -23.87 46.72
N SER A 91 23.30 -24.54 46.50
CA SER A 91 23.34 -25.88 45.94
C SER A 91 22.79 -26.91 46.93
N THR A 92 21.89 -27.77 46.45
CA THR A 92 22.12 -29.22 46.41
C THR A 92 21.25 -29.86 45.30
N THR A 93 21.73 -30.74 44.42
CA THR A 93 23.09 -31.28 44.23
C THR A 93 23.50 -31.26 42.73
N ASN A 94 24.62 -30.58 42.44
CA ASN A 94 25.35 -30.47 41.17
C ASN A 94 24.65 -29.72 40.00
N GLU A 95 25.31 -28.65 39.54
CA GLU A 95 25.06 -27.95 38.27
C GLU A 95 26.40 -27.58 37.58
N PRO A 96 26.40 -27.17 36.28
CA PRO A 96 27.59 -27.24 35.43
C PRO A 96 28.51 -26.00 35.45
N GLU A 97 29.75 -26.18 34.94
CA GLU A 97 30.70 -25.09 34.68
C GLU A 97 30.29 -24.24 33.45
N LEU A 98 30.47 -22.92 33.54
CA LEU A 98 30.30 -21.96 32.43
C LEU A 98 31.57 -21.11 32.26
N LEU A 99 31.84 -20.69 31.01
CA LEU A 99 33.06 -19.97 30.62
C LEU A 99 32.84 -18.44 30.56
N ASP A 100 33.90 -17.70 30.87
CA ASP A 100 33.86 -16.27 31.20
C ASP A 100 34.19 -15.34 29.99
N PRO A 101 33.29 -14.45 29.55
CA PRO A 101 33.54 -13.57 28.41
C PRO A 101 34.25 -12.23 28.74
N CYS A 102 35.51 -12.15 28.30
CA CYS A 102 36.25 -10.94 27.85
C CYS A 102 36.94 -10.00 28.87
N ASP A 103 38.28 -10.03 28.90
CA ASP A 103 39.18 -9.12 29.66
C ASP A 103 39.10 -7.63 29.28
N LEU A 104 38.55 -7.28 28.10
CA LEU A 104 38.78 -5.97 27.47
C LEU A 104 38.25 -4.77 28.28
N CYS A 105 37.27 -4.99 29.15
CA CYS A 105 36.61 -3.93 29.92
C CYS A 105 37.42 -3.42 31.13
N LEU A 106 38.44 -4.16 31.59
CA LEU A 106 39.07 -3.93 32.90
C LEU A 106 40.20 -2.88 32.94
N GLN A 107 40.58 -2.25 31.83
CA GLN A 107 41.79 -1.41 31.77
C GLN A 107 41.62 0.07 31.36
N ILE A 108 40.41 0.54 30.98
CA ILE A 108 40.18 1.97 30.70
C ILE A 108 39.35 2.60 31.82
N LYS A 109 40.05 3.19 32.79
CA LYS A 109 39.45 4.18 33.71
C LYS A 109 39.16 5.46 32.94
N ASN A 110 37.99 5.56 32.31
CA ASN A 110 37.56 6.82 31.70
C ASN A 110 37.18 7.79 32.83
N GLN A 111 37.99 8.83 33.07
CA GLN A 111 37.84 9.75 34.21
C GLN A 111 37.05 11.01 33.84
N LEU A 112 36.06 10.88 32.96
CA LEU A 112 35.22 11.98 32.47
C LEU A 112 33.79 11.77 32.94
N SER A 113 33.07 12.85 33.28
CA SER A 113 31.64 12.77 33.59
C SER A 113 30.81 12.37 32.35
N GLU A 114 29.53 12.05 32.54
CA GLU A 114 28.61 11.84 31.41
C GLU A 114 28.47 13.11 30.56
N GLU A 115 28.43 14.29 31.22
CA GLU A 115 28.42 15.59 30.56
C GLU A 115 29.68 15.80 29.71
N GLU A 116 30.89 15.57 30.24
CA GLU A 116 32.16 15.71 29.50
C GLU A 116 32.28 14.72 28.33
N GLN A 117 31.59 13.58 28.39
CA GLN A 117 31.54 12.61 27.28
C GLN A 117 30.54 13.04 26.20
N ILE A 118 29.37 13.56 26.58
CA ILE A 118 28.35 14.10 25.66
C ILE A 118 28.87 15.34 24.94
N GLU A 119 29.50 16.27 25.67
CA GLU A 119 30.09 17.51 25.13
C GLU A 119 31.08 17.21 24.00
N LYS A 120 31.97 16.24 24.24
CA LYS A 120 33.00 15.85 23.28
C LYS A 120 32.43 15.13 22.05
N ILE A 121 31.39 14.32 22.22
CA ILE A 121 30.65 13.70 21.10
C ILE A 121 29.96 14.80 20.26
N ARG A 122 29.45 15.87 20.89
CA ARG A 122 28.90 17.04 20.20
C ARG A 122 29.96 17.86 19.46
N GLU A 123 31.17 18.03 19.99
CA GLU A 123 32.30 18.60 19.23
C GLU A 123 32.66 17.76 17.99
N GLU A 124 32.79 16.44 18.15
CA GLU A 124 33.18 15.54 17.04
C GLU A 124 32.09 15.40 15.96
N LEU A 125 30.81 15.60 16.30
CA LEU A 125 29.68 15.65 15.34
C LEU A 125 29.52 17.03 14.67
N SER A 126 29.58 18.13 15.42
CA SER A 126 29.41 19.48 14.86
C SER A 126 30.53 19.84 13.88
N ALA A 127 31.75 19.32 14.08
CA ALA A 127 32.86 19.44 13.14
C ALA A 127 32.62 18.78 11.76
N GLN A 128 31.54 17.99 11.58
CA GLN A 128 31.21 17.29 10.34
C GLN A 128 30.03 17.94 9.57
N ILE A 129 29.39 18.97 10.12
CA ILE A 129 28.24 19.65 9.49
C ILE A 129 28.70 21.00 8.89
N PRO A 130 28.53 21.24 7.57
CA PRO A 130 28.91 22.51 6.97
C PRO A 130 27.91 23.61 7.35
N ALA A 131 28.42 24.73 7.89
CA ALA A 131 27.60 25.83 8.39
C ALA A 131 26.85 26.58 7.26
N VAL A 132 25.53 26.71 7.41
CA VAL A 132 24.65 27.53 6.57
C VAL A 132 24.47 28.90 7.23
N SER A 133 24.40 29.97 6.43
CA SER A 133 24.30 31.36 6.92
C SER A 133 22.87 31.75 7.32
N GLU A 134 22.74 32.53 8.40
CA GLU A 134 21.47 33.03 8.91
C GLU A 134 20.81 34.11 8.01
N PRO A 135 19.51 34.01 7.72
CA PRO A 135 18.68 35.14 7.30
C PRO A 135 18.12 35.90 8.52
N THR A 136 17.83 37.20 8.37
CA THR A 136 17.43 38.08 9.48
C THR A 136 15.98 38.56 9.34
N GLU A 137 15.13 38.30 10.35
CA GLU A 137 14.09 39.18 10.96
C GLU A 137 13.11 38.37 11.84
N HIS A 138 12.43 39.02 12.82
CA HIS A 138 11.77 38.34 13.95
C HIS A 138 10.25 38.10 13.77
N PRO A 139 9.71 36.91 14.15
CA PRO A 139 8.29 36.68 14.39
C PRO A 139 7.84 37.06 15.83
N LEU A 140 6.57 36.83 16.15
CA LEU A 140 5.86 37.32 17.35
C LEU A 140 5.95 36.38 18.57
N GLN A 141 5.81 36.93 19.77
CA GLN A 141 5.85 36.19 21.05
C GLN A 141 4.45 35.81 21.54
N PHE A 142 4.31 34.58 22.05
CA PHE A 142 3.15 34.08 22.83
C PHE A 142 3.58 33.76 24.28
N GLU A 143 2.65 33.78 25.24
CA GLU A 143 3.00 33.46 26.64
C GLU A 143 2.89 31.96 26.96
N ARG A 144 3.75 31.49 27.88
CA ARG A 144 4.07 30.07 28.08
C ARG A 144 2.87 29.19 28.47
N ASP A 145 1.90 29.75 29.17
CA ASP A 145 0.73 29.01 29.64
C ASP A 145 -0.27 28.69 28.50
N GLU A 146 -0.31 29.51 27.44
CA GLU A 146 -1.14 29.26 26.25
C GLU A 146 -0.61 28.06 25.46
N VAL A 147 0.71 28.00 25.26
CA VAL A 147 1.41 26.89 24.57
C VAL A 147 1.28 25.58 25.38
N ALA A 148 1.35 25.65 26.71
CA ALA A 148 1.14 24.49 27.58
C ALA A 148 -0.33 24.01 27.60
N GLY A 149 -1.29 24.91 27.37
CA GLY A 149 -2.69 24.57 27.14
C GLY A 149 -2.89 23.84 25.81
N LEU A 150 -2.33 24.36 24.72
CA LEU A 150 -2.37 23.76 23.38
C LEU A 150 -1.79 22.33 23.36
N MET A 151 -0.60 22.11 23.91
CA MET A 151 -0.01 20.77 23.99
C MET A 151 -0.86 19.75 24.76
N LYS A 152 -1.72 20.19 25.69
CA LYS A 152 -2.65 19.32 26.43
C LYS A 152 -3.99 19.08 25.72
N ALA A 153 -4.30 19.85 24.67
CA ALA A 153 -5.53 19.68 23.89
C ALA A 153 -5.40 18.59 22.81
N ILE A 154 -4.17 18.22 22.43
CA ILE A 154 -3.89 17.19 21.41
C ILE A 154 -4.19 15.79 21.99
N PRO A 155 -5.15 15.03 21.43
CA PRO A 155 -5.41 13.65 21.88
C PRO A 155 -4.29 12.71 21.44
N THR A 156 -3.87 11.80 22.32
CA THR A 156 -2.88 10.75 21.99
C THR A 156 -3.46 9.59 21.16
N THR A 157 -4.72 9.68 20.75
CA THR A 157 -5.41 8.76 19.83
C THR A 157 -6.21 9.57 18.82
N LEU A 158 -5.85 9.49 17.54
CA LEU A 158 -6.45 10.26 16.46
C LEU A 158 -7.61 9.48 15.78
N GLU A 159 -8.80 9.56 16.38
CA GLU A 159 -10.06 9.35 15.66
C GLU A 159 -10.66 10.74 15.33
N THR A 160 -10.61 11.17 14.07
CA THR A 160 -11.25 12.44 13.63
C THR A 160 -11.74 12.35 12.19
N GLU A 161 -13.05 12.44 11.99
CA GLU A 161 -13.67 12.61 10.66
C GLU A 161 -13.66 14.08 10.17
N THR A 162 -13.18 15.03 10.99
CA THR A 162 -13.49 16.45 10.84
C THR A 162 -12.26 17.38 10.84
N GLY A 163 -11.81 17.76 9.65
CA GLY A 163 -11.39 19.12 9.25
C GLY A 163 -10.20 19.86 9.91
N ASP A 164 -9.87 19.61 11.17
CA ASP A 164 -9.13 20.56 12.03
C ASP A 164 -7.59 20.50 11.87
N LEU A 165 -7.09 19.53 11.10
CA LEU A 165 -5.66 19.29 10.88
C LEU A 165 -4.92 20.46 10.23
N ALA A 166 -5.60 21.37 9.53
CA ALA A 166 -4.98 22.54 8.92
C ALA A 166 -4.68 23.65 9.95
N ASP A 167 -5.65 23.98 10.80
CA ASP A 167 -5.49 24.99 11.84
C ASP A 167 -4.53 24.50 12.94
N LEU A 168 -4.58 23.22 13.30
CA LEU A 168 -3.63 22.61 14.24
C LEU A 168 -2.18 22.71 13.73
N ARG A 169 -1.95 22.53 12.43
CA ARG A 169 -0.62 22.70 11.79
C ARG A 169 -0.17 24.16 11.78
N ALA A 170 -1.06 25.10 11.47
CA ALA A 170 -0.75 26.53 11.50
C ALA A 170 -0.37 27.01 12.91
N GLN A 171 -1.10 26.55 13.93
CA GLN A 171 -0.83 26.84 15.34
C GLN A 171 0.48 26.19 15.82
N LEU A 172 0.76 24.93 15.44
CA LEU A 172 2.01 24.26 15.79
C LEU A 172 3.23 24.97 15.17
N LYS A 173 3.14 25.39 13.90
CA LYS A 173 4.20 26.14 13.23
C LYS A 173 4.48 27.49 13.90
N LEU A 174 3.42 28.26 14.20
CA LEU A 174 3.55 29.53 14.93
C LEU A 174 4.11 29.36 16.35
N ALA A 175 3.82 28.24 17.00
CA ALA A 175 4.41 27.92 18.31
C ALA A 175 5.91 27.61 18.21
N ILE A 176 6.34 26.85 17.19
CA ILE A 176 7.77 26.55 16.94
C ILE A 176 8.55 27.83 16.58
N GLU A 177 8.01 28.66 15.68
CA GLU A 177 8.60 29.96 15.30
C GLU A 177 8.72 30.95 16.49
N GLY A 178 7.95 30.75 17.56
CA GLY A 178 7.98 31.57 18.78
C GLY A 178 8.96 31.13 19.87
N VAL A 179 9.62 29.96 19.76
CA VAL A 179 10.57 29.49 20.79
C VAL A 179 11.96 30.10 20.53
N GLY A 180 12.30 31.10 21.34
CA GLY A 180 13.62 31.72 21.32
C GLY A 180 14.75 30.79 21.81
N GLU A 181 15.98 31.09 21.40
CA GLU A 181 17.18 30.29 21.66
C GLU A 181 17.42 30.05 23.15
N ALA A 182 17.54 28.77 23.52
CA ALA A 182 17.88 28.31 24.87
C ALA A 182 19.01 27.28 24.80
N GLU A 183 20.25 27.74 24.98
CA GLU A 183 21.38 26.82 25.22
C GLU A 183 21.32 26.28 26.66
N GLY A 184 21.50 24.96 26.83
CA GLY A 184 21.89 24.37 28.11
C GLY A 184 20.83 23.61 28.93
N ASP A 185 19.66 23.26 28.39
CA ASP A 185 18.73 22.31 29.05
C ASP A 185 18.70 20.95 28.33
N PRO A 186 19.26 19.87 28.92
CA PRO A 186 19.23 18.52 28.33
C PRO A 186 17.82 17.92 28.16
N GLY A 187 16.78 18.51 28.75
CA GLY A 187 15.39 18.09 28.60
C GLY A 187 14.65 18.74 27.42
N GLN A 188 15.32 19.57 26.61
CA GLN A 188 14.71 20.31 25.50
C GLN A 188 15.51 20.10 24.20
N PHE A 189 14.82 20.03 23.05
CA PHE A 189 15.48 19.95 21.74
C PHE A 189 16.09 21.31 21.37
N THR A 190 17.39 21.32 21.04
CA THR A 190 18.06 22.52 20.51
C THR A 190 17.52 22.89 19.12
N ASN A 191 17.78 24.12 18.66
CA ASN A 191 17.44 24.52 17.28
C ASN A 191 18.09 23.64 16.20
N ALA A 192 19.22 22.97 16.49
CA ALA A 192 19.82 21.99 15.59
C ALA A 192 19.05 20.65 15.60
N GLU A 193 18.64 20.17 16.77
CA GLU A 193 17.83 18.95 16.91
C GLU A 193 16.39 19.15 16.40
N MET A 194 15.79 20.33 16.58
CA MET A 194 14.49 20.69 15.98
C MET A 194 14.59 20.76 14.45
N ARG A 195 15.62 21.41 13.89
CA ARG A 195 15.84 21.42 12.42
C ARG A 195 16.20 20.03 11.88
N ALA A 196 16.81 19.16 12.68
CA ALA A 196 16.99 17.75 12.33
C ALA A 196 15.68 16.97 12.40
N PHE A 197 14.75 17.34 13.28
CA PHE A 197 13.40 16.78 13.35
C PHE A 197 12.51 17.26 12.21
N GLU A 198 12.60 18.54 11.82
CA GLU A 198 12.03 19.08 10.58
C GLU A 198 12.63 18.36 9.37
N ALA A 199 13.96 18.22 9.28
CA ALA A 199 14.60 17.48 8.19
C ALA A 199 14.29 15.97 8.18
N ALA A 200 13.92 15.37 9.31
CA ALA A 200 13.43 13.99 9.40
C ALA A 200 11.95 13.88 9.01
N LEU A 201 11.15 14.92 9.22
CA LEU A 201 9.78 15.05 8.73
C LEU A 201 9.75 15.34 7.21
N ASP A 202 10.68 16.16 6.72
CA ASP A 202 10.83 16.58 5.31
C ASP A 202 11.62 15.58 4.45
N GLY A 203 12.46 14.74 5.04
CA GLY A 203 13.26 13.71 4.35
C GLY A 203 12.43 12.63 3.63
N ASP A 204 11.16 12.49 4.00
CA ASP A 204 10.10 11.86 3.19
C ASP A 204 8.80 12.70 3.36
N GLY A 205 8.95 14.02 3.14
CA GLY A 205 8.02 15.12 3.43
C GLY A 205 6.53 14.79 3.42
N LEU A 206 6.00 14.49 4.61
CA LEU A 206 4.60 14.18 5.00
C LEU A 206 3.63 13.97 3.81
N ILE A 207 3.93 12.97 2.99
CA ILE A 207 3.46 12.86 1.60
C ILE A 207 1.93 12.93 1.54
N SER A 208 1.35 13.84 0.74
CA SER A 208 -0.10 13.94 0.57
C SER A 208 -0.66 12.67 -0.05
N SER A 209 -1.64 12.03 0.59
CA SER A 209 -2.38 10.88 0.02
C SER A 209 -3.41 11.26 -1.04
N GLN A 210 -3.38 12.52 -1.52
CA GLN A 210 -4.18 12.91 -2.67
C GLN A 210 -3.64 12.20 -3.91
N ASN A 211 -4.53 11.48 -4.59
CA ASN A 211 -4.20 10.74 -5.80
C ASN A 211 -3.53 11.67 -6.84
N ASN A 212 -2.38 11.23 -7.33
CA ASN A 212 -1.64 11.86 -8.41
C ASN A 212 -1.93 11.09 -9.71
N VAL A 213 -1.98 11.82 -10.82
CA VAL A 213 -1.90 11.26 -12.17
C VAL A 213 -0.44 11.22 -12.56
N TYR A 214 0.03 10.01 -12.87
CA TYR A 214 1.35 9.73 -13.40
C TYR A 214 1.23 9.59 -14.92
N ILE A 215 2.11 10.27 -15.66
CA ILE A 215 2.09 10.30 -17.12
C ILE A 215 3.45 9.81 -17.60
N TYR A 216 3.44 8.85 -18.54
CA TYR A 216 4.63 8.26 -19.14
C TYR A 216 4.55 8.34 -20.66
N THR A 217 5.64 8.77 -21.30
CA THR A 217 5.73 8.91 -22.75
C THR A 217 6.61 7.83 -23.38
N ARG A 218 6.47 7.65 -24.70
CA ARG A 218 7.25 6.70 -25.51
C ARG A 218 8.77 7.02 -25.54
N SER A 219 9.15 8.27 -25.30
CA SER A 219 10.55 8.69 -25.17
C SER A 219 11.18 8.34 -23.82
N GLY A 220 10.39 7.94 -22.81
CA GLY A 220 10.85 7.63 -21.45
C GLY A 220 10.64 8.77 -20.43
N LEU A 221 10.11 9.93 -20.85
CA LEU A 221 9.76 11.00 -19.92
C LEU A 221 8.60 10.56 -19.02
N CYS A 222 8.73 10.83 -17.73
CA CYS A 222 7.74 10.56 -16.70
C CYS A 222 7.52 11.79 -15.81
N LYS A 223 6.29 11.98 -15.33
CA LYS A 223 5.98 12.98 -14.30
C LYS A 223 4.77 12.57 -13.48
N ARG A 224 4.57 13.22 -12.33
CA ARG A 224 3.29 13.21 -11.61
C ARG A 224 2.72 14.60 -11.43
N THR A 225 1.41 14.70 -11.48
CA THR A 225 0.64 15.93 -11.22
C THR A 225 -0.59 15.56 -10.41
N GLU A 226 -1.06 16.41 -9.49
CA GLU A 226 -2.23 16.08 -8.68
C GLU A 226 -3.50 15.90 -9.52
N LEU A 227 -4.35 14.94 -9.15
CA LEU A 227 -5.68 14.77 -9.76
C LEU A 227 -6.58 16.02 -9.57
N SER A 228 -6.24 16.90 -8.62
CA SER A 228 -6.89 18.19 -8.36
C SER A 228 -6.77 19.18 -9.54
N GLU A 229 -5.64 19.21 -10.26
CA GLU A 229 -5.43 20.09 -11.43
C GLU A 229 -6.25 19.69 -12.66
N PHE A 230 -6.78 18.47 -12.66
CA PHE A 230 -7.68 17.94 -13.68
C PHE A 230 -9.11 18.03 -13.16
N SER A 231 -9.80 19.12 -13.50
CA SER A 231 -11.21 19.30 -13.17
C SER A 231 -12.09 18.27 -13.91
N ARG A 232 -13.02 17.64 -13.19
CA ARG A 232 -13.93 16.63 -13.78
C ARG A 232 -14.79 17.27 -14.87
N GLN A 233 -14.69 16.74 -16.09
CA GLN A 233 -15.54 17.05 -17.23
C GLN A 233 -16.67 16.01 -17.35
N ARG A 234 -17.56 16.20 -18.33
CA ARG A 234 -18.51 15.15 -18.75
C ARG A 234 -17.91 14.31 -19.87
N ARG A 235 -18.40 13.09 -20.06
CA ARG A 235 -18.04 12.23 -21.21
C ARG A 235 -18.21 12.98 -22.55
N GLY A 236 -17.30 12.72 -23.50
CA GLY A 236 -17.27 13.43 -24.78
C GLY A 236 -16.79 14.89 -24.67
N GLY A 237 -16.07 15.24 -23.59
CA GLY A 237 -15.24 16.43 -23.56
C GLY A 237 -13.89 16.18 -24.25
N LYS A 238 -13.20 17.27 -24.63
CA LYS A 238 -11.86 17.21 -25.22
C LYS A 238 -10.73 16.99 -24.20
N GLY A 239 -11.04 17.06 -22.91
CA GLY A 239 -10.01 17.07 -21.87
C GLY A 239 -9.30 18.41 -21.77
N VAL A 240 -8.06 18.39 -21.29
CA VAL A 240 -7.13 19.52 -21.17
C VAL A 240 -5.70 19.02 -21.35
N ILE A 241 -4.79 19.90 -21.77
CA ILE A 241 -3.35 19.58 -21.91
C ILE A 241 -2.78 19.07 -20.56
N CYS A 242 -2.11 17.92 -20.61
CA CYS A 242 -1.46 17.25 -19.47
C CYS A 242 0.06 17.12 -19.60
N CYS A 243 0.59 17.36 -20.80
CA CYS A 243 1.99 17.60 -21.12
C CYS A 243 2.06 18.25 -22.51
N GLU A 244 3.09 19.05 -22.77
CA GLU A 244 3.46 19.38 -24.15
C GLU A 244 4.33 18.24 -24.68
N VAL A 245 3.89 17.62 -25.78
CA VAL A 245 4.52 16.43 -26.38
C VAL A 245 5.20 16.83 -27.68
N ASP A 246 6.48 16.49 -27.85
CA ASP A 246 7.19 16.68 -29.10
C ASP A 246 6.62 15.81 -30.22
N ALA A 247 6.67 16.28 -31.47
CA ALA A 247 6.06 15.61 -32.63
C ALA A 247 6.63 14.21 -32.99
N GLU A 248 7.70 13.76 -32.31
CA GLU A 248 8.27 12.41 -32.42
C GLU A 248 7.98 11.53 -31.18
N ASP A 249 7.30 12.06 -30.16
CA ASP A 249 6.89 11.35 -28.94
C ASP A 249 5.36 11.09 -28.92
N ALA A 250 4.85 10.47 -27.85
CA ALA A 250 3.43 10.30 -27.54
C ALA A 250 3.29 9.98 -26.04
N VAL A 251 2.19 10.38 -25.40
CA VAL A 251 1.79 9.75 -24.13
C VAL A 251 1.50 8.27 -24.42
N GLU A 252 2.17 7.36 -23.72
CA GLU A 252 2.02 5.90 -23.92
C GLU A 252 1.28 5.25 -22.76
N LYS A 253 1.41 5.76 -21.53
CA LYS A 253 0.65 5.29 -20.36
C LYS A 253 0.28 6.43 -19.42
N VAL A 254 -0.85 6.26 -18.75
CA VAL A 254 -1.20 7.00 -17.53
C VAL A 254 -1.50 6.01 -16.41
N GLN A 255 -1.14 6.38 -15.18
CA GLN A 255 -1.49 5.64 -13.97
C GLN A 255 -2.02 6.62 -12.93
N LEU A 256 -2.95 6.17 -12.09
CA LEU A 256 -3.50 6.97 -11.00
C LEU A 256 -3.20 6.25 -9.68
N THR A 257 -2.60 6.93 -8.70
CA THR A 257 -2.30 6.37 -7.37
C THR A 257 -2.01 7.45 -6.33
N ASP A 258 -2.15 7.09 -5.05
CA ASP A 258 -1.53 7.78 -3.93
C ASP A 258 0.01 7.71 -4.08
N PRO A 259 0.74 8.83 -4.00
CA PRO A 259 2.21 8.87 -4.09
C PRO A 259 2.95 8.13 -2.95
N ARG A 260 2.27 7.70 -1.88
CA ARG A 260 2.83 6.83 -0.84
C ARG A 260 3.02 5.38 -1.30
N LYS A 261 2.29 4.94 -2.33
CA LYS A 261 2.37 3.57 -2.86
C LYS A 261 3.70 3.36 -3.60
N GLN A 262 4.09 2.10 -3.77
CA GLN A 262 5.22 1.71 -4.60
C GLN A 262 4.73 1.43 -6.02
N LEU A 263 5.52 1.75 -7.04
CA LEU A 263 5.25 1.37 -8.41
C LEU A 263 6.12 0.16 -8.78
N LEU A 264 5.46 -0.95 -9.10
CA LEU A 264 6.06 -2.05 -9.83
C LEU A 264 6.08 -1.68 -11.31
N VAL A 265 7.25 -1.64 -11.93
CA VAL A 265 7.43 -1.25 -13.34
C VAL A 265 7.97 -2.45 -14.11
N LEU A 266 7.19 -2.98 -15.05
CA LEU A 266 7.53 -4.18 -15.83
C LEU A 266 7.93 -3.78 -17.26
N THR A 267 8.91 -4.47 -17.84
CA THR A 267 9.59 -4.03 -19.08
C THR A 267 9.52 -5.02 -20.24
N ASN A 268 9.91 -4.56 -21.44
CA ASN A 268 10.02 -5.38 -22.65
C ASN A 268 11.11 -6.47 -22.57
N HIS A 269 12.07 -6.36 -21.65
CA HIS A 269 13.04 -7.43 -21.35
C HIS A 269 12.46 -8.50 -20.39
N GLY A 270 11.20 -8.34 -19.96
CA GLY A 270 10.55 -9.22 -19.00
C GLY A 270 11.07 -9.04 -17.57
N LEU A 271 11.70 -7.90 -17.26
CA LEU A 271 12.13 -7.54 -15.90
C LEU A 271 10.99 -6.82 -15.14
N ILE A 272 11.16 -6.73 -13.82
CA ILE A 272 10.35 -5.91 -12.91
C ILE A 272 11.27 -5.09 -11.99
N HIS A 273 11.01 -3.79 -11.97
CA HIS A 273 11.70 -2.79 -11.17
C HIS A 273 10.73 -2.19 -10.14
N GLN A 274 11.27 -1.47 -9.15
CA GLN A 274 10.51 -0.89 -8.05
C GLN A 274 10.99 0.54 -7.79
N VAL A 275 10.04 1.48 -7.72
CA VAL A 275 10.28 2.89 -7.37
C VAL A 275 9.17 3.36 -6.43
N LYS A 276 9.46 4.22 -5.45
CA LYS A 276 8.38 4.84 -4.65
C LYS A 276 7.64 5.84 -5.53
N ALA A 277 6.31 5.88 -5.47
CA ALA A 277 5.54 6.80 -6.32
C ALA A 277 5.80 8.29 -5.98
N ASN A 278 6.34 8.62 -4.79
CA ASN A 278 6.72 9.98 -4.43
C ASN A 278 8.03 10.47 -5.08
N GLN A 279 8.91 9.55 -5.49
CA GLN A 279 10.24 9.86 -6.05
C GLN A 279 10.17 10.49 -7.44
N ILE A 280 9.19 10.09 -8.25
CA ILE A 280 8.88 10.78 -9.52
C ILE A 280 8.47 12.22 -9.17
N ALA A 281 9.14 13.21 -9.75
CA ALA A 281 8.94 14.60 -9.35
C ALA A 281 7.52 15.12 -9.64
N PRO A 282 6.92 15.90 -8.71
CA PRO A 282 5.73 16.66 -9.01
C PRO A 282 6.04 17.77 -10.01
N LYS A 283 5.17 17.94 -11.00
CA LYS A 283 5.25 18.95 -12.08
C LYS A 283 3.89 19.54 -12.35
N GLU A 284 3.83 20.80 -12.78
CA GLU A 284 2.57 21.39 -13.27
C GLU A 284 2.08 20.65 -14.52
N ARG A 285 0.78 20.77 -14.82
CA ARG A 285 0.18 20.15 -16.00
C ARG A 285 0.86 20.45 -17.34
N THR A 286 1.43 21.63 -17.57
CA THR A 286 2.12 21.94 -18.84
C THR A 286 3.63 21.67 -18.83
N GLU A 287 4.24 21.43 -17.67
CA GLU A 287 5.69 21.19 -17.59
C GLU A 287 6.10 19.83 -18.19
N PRO A 288 7.31 19.72 -18.77
CA PRO A 288 7.89 18.45 -19.19
C PRO A 288 8.25 17.57 -17.99
N GLY A 289 8.32 16.26 -18.23
CA GLY A 289 8.76 15.28 -17.23
C GLY A 289 10.27 15.15 -17.12
N GLU A 290 10.69 14.25 -16.24
CA GLU A 290 12.07 13.79 -16.05
C GLU A 290 12.23 12.39 -16.64
N GLN A 291 13.45 11.99 -17.04
CA GLN A 291 13.65 10.69 -17.68
C GLN A 291 13.53 9.55 -16.65
N ILE A 292 12.78 8.49 -16.97
CA ILE A 292 12.57 7.36 -16.04
C ILE A 292 13.89 6.69 -15.60
N HIS A 293 14.93 6.77 -16.45
CA HIS A 293 16.28 6.27 -16.16
C HIS A 293 17.01 7.00 -15.03
N GLU A 294 16.48 8.12 -14.53
CA GLU A 294 17.02 8.82 -13.35
C GLU A 294 16.59 8.12 -12.04
N PHE A 295 15.48 7.39 -12.08
CA PHE A 295 14.93 6.63 -10.96
C PHE A 295 15.29 5.14 -11.02
N LEU A 296 15.24 4.55 -12.22
CA LEU A 296 15.44 3.12 -12.46
C LEU A 296 16.67 2.87 -13.34
N ASP A 297 17.47 1.85 -12.99
CA ASP A 297 18.61 1.44 -13.81
C ASP A 297 18.09 0.53 -14.95
N PHE A 298 17.89 1.10 -16.14
CA PHE A 298 17.41 0.39 -17.35
C PHE A 298 18.55 0.09 -18.33
N ASP A 299 18.44 -1.01 -19.08
CA ASP A 299 19.32 -1.28 -20.23
C ASP A 299 18.96 -0.39 -21.46
N PRO A 300 19.87 -0.14 -22.42
CA PRO A 300 19.71 0.92 -23.42
C PRO A 300 18.54 0.79 -24.41
N ASP A 301 17.96 -0.39 -24.57
CA ASP A 301 16.76 -0.68 -25.37
C ASP A 301 15.55 -1.09 -24.51
N GLU A 302 15.68 -1.01 -23.19
CA GLU A 302 14.63 -1.36 -22.24
C GLU A 302 13.53 -0.27 -22.17
N ARG A 303 12.28 -0.71 -22.07
CA ARG A 303 11.07 0.10 -22.16
C ARG A 303 9.99 -0.43 -21.23
N ILE A 304 9.31 0.49 -20.54
CA ILE A 304 8.12 0.17 -19.72
C ILE A 304 7.06 -0.50 -20.60
N GLN A 305 6.46 -1.59 -20.12
CA GLN A 305 5.36 -2.31 -20.75
C GLN A 305 4.12 -2.40 -19.86
N ALA A 306 4.27 -2.42 -18.53
CA ALA A 306 3.16 -2.24 -17.59
C ALA A 306 3.63 -1.56 -16.28
N ILE A 307 2.70 -0.93 -15.54
CA ILE A 307 2.96 -0.30 -14.24
C ILE A 307 1.83 -0.68 -13.29
N LEU A 308 2.16 -1.16 -12.10
CA LEU A 308 1.18 -1.54 -11.07
C LEU A 308 1.52 -0.87 -9.73
N PRO A 309 0.68 0.05 -9.24
CA PRO A 309 0.81 0.55 -7.87
C PRO A 309 0.47 -0.55 -6.85
N ILE A 310 1.34 -0.72 -5.84
CA ILE A 310 1.11 -1.61 -4.70
C ILE A 310 1.37 -0.87 -3.39
N GLU A 311 0.71 -1.29 -2.32
CA GLU A 311 1.02 -0.77 -0.97
C GLU A 311 2.20 -1.52 -0.34
N THR A 312 2.15 -2.86 -0.35
CA THR A 312 3.17 -3.74 0.25
C THR A 312 3.05 -5.15 -0.35
N ILE A 313 4.16 -5.89 -0.35
CA ILE A 313 4.21 -7.31 -0.72
C ILE A 313 3.78 -8.16 0.48
N SER A 314 2.65 -8.86 0.37
CA SER A 314 2.08 -9.73 1.40
C SER A 314 1.94 -11.18 0.92
N GLU A 315 1.97 -12.13 1.86
CA GLU A 315 1.67 -13.54 1.56
C GLU A 315 0.21 -13.73 1.11
N GLY A 316 -0.04 -14.75 0.29
CA GLY A 316 -1.37 -15.07 -0.25
C GLY A 316 -1.82 -14.22 -1.44
N LEU A 317 -1.09 -13.15 -1.80
CA LEU A 317 -1.28 -12.43 -3.05
C LEU A 317 -0.36 -12.96 -4.16
N PHE A 318 -0.80 -12.77 -5.40
CA PHE A 318 -0.04 -13.10 -6.60
C PHE A 318 0.01 -11.92 -7.56
N LEU A 319 1.17 -11.70 -8.15
CA LEU A 319 1.33 -10.87 -9.34
C LEU A 319 0.83 -11.69 -10.54
N THR A 320 -0.27 -11.25 -11.15
CA THR A 320 -0.87 -11.87 -12.33
C THR A 320 -0.67 -10.95 -13.53
N LEU A 321 0.03 -11.43 -14.56
CA LEU A 321 0.36 -10.68 -15.77
C LEU A 321 -0.21 -11.34 -17.02
N ALA A 322 -0.46 -10.53 -18.06
CA ALA A 322 -0.86 -10.97 -19.39
C ALA A 322 0.10 -10.45 -20.47
N THR A 323 0.34 -11.27 -21.50
CA THR A 323 1.15 -10.91 -22.68
C THR A 323 0.29 -10.78 -23.94
N SER A 324 0.82 -10.11 -24.96
CA SER A 324 0.14 -9.87 -26.24
C SER A 324 -0.29 -11.15 -26.95
N ASP A 325 0.53 -12.21 -26.92
CA ASP A 325 0.24 -13.55 -27.44
C ASP A 325 -0.85 -14.29 -26.62
N GLY A 326 -1.44 -13.64 -25.61
CA GLY A 326 -2.49 -14.21 -24.78
C GLY A 326 -1.98 -15.21 -23.75
N HIS A 327 -0.69 -15.19 -23.39
CA HIS A 327 -0.23 -15.88 -22.19
C HIS A 327 -0.65 -15.13 -20.94
N VAL A 328 -0.99 -15.90 -19.90
CA VAL A 328 -1.20 -15.42 -18.54
C VAL A 328 -0.25 -16.16 -17.62
N LYS A 329 0.34 -15.45 -16.67
CA LYS A 329 1.11 -16.06 -15.59
C LYS A 329 0.75 -15.43 -14.26
N ARG A 330 0.70 -16.29 -13.24
CA ARG A 330 0.51 -15.93 -11.84
C ARG A 330 1.73 -16.36 -11.03
N THR A 331 2.34 -15.45 -10.30
CA THR A 331 3.54 -15.66 -9.48
C THR A 331 3.32 -15.04 -8.11
N ALA A 332 3.62 -15.76 -7.02
CA ALA A 332 3.45 -15.21 -5.66
C ALA A 332 4.22 -13.89 -5.50
N THR A 333 3.59 -12.87 -4.89
CA THR A 333 4.19 -11.54 -4.66
C THR A 333 5.51 -11.61 -3.88
N THR A 334 5.66 -12.61 -3.01
CA THR A 334 6.85 -12.86 -2.18
C THR A 334 8.12 -13.14 -2.98
N GLU A 335 8.02 -13.66 -4.21
CA GLU A 335 9.16 -13.79 -5.14
C GLU A 335 9.77 -12.43 -5.54
N PHE A 336 9.03 -11.34 -5.35
CA PHE A 336 9.42 -9.97 -5.66
C PHE A 336 9.79 -9.15 -4.40
N SER A 337 9.88 -9.80 -3.23
CA SER A 337 10.22 -9.16 -1.94
C SER A 337 11.54 -8.39 -1.92
N ASN A 338 12.45 -8.68 -2.87
CA ASN A 338 13.78 -8.08 -2.96
C ASN A 338 14.09 -7.68 -4.42
N ILE A 339 13.40 -6.66 -4.94
CA ILE A 339 13.74 -6.02 -6.21
C ILE A 339 14.92 -5.07 -5.99
N HIS A 340 15.99 -5.22 -6.79
CA HIS A 340 17.07 -4.22 -6.86
C HIS A 340 16.86 -3.25 -8.02
N ARG A 341 17.54 -2.09 -8.00
CA ARG A 341 17.30 -0.98 -8.95
C ARG A 341 17.36 -1.39 -10.43
N GLY A 342 18.32 -2.24 -10.79
CA GLY A 342 18.46 -2.85 -12.13
C GLY A 342 17.47 -3.98 -12.46
N GLY A 343 16.37 -4.08 -11.73
CA GLY A 343 15.28 -5.04 -11.99
C GLY A 343 15.60 -6.49 -11.67
N ILE A 344 14.58 -7.33 -11.54
CA ILE A 344 14.72 -8.80 -11.46
C ILE A 344 13.81 -9.44 -12.51
N GLN A 345 14.08 -10.69 -12.93
CA GLN A 345 13.23 -11.35 -13.93
C GLN A 345 11.78 -11.46 -13.43
N ALA A 346 10.84 -10.95 -14.20
CA ALA A 346 9.40 -11.08 -13.96
C ALA A 346 8.78 -12.19 -14.79
N VAL A 347 9.21 -12.34 -16.05
CA VAL A 347 8.69 -13.31 -17.04
C VAL A 347 9.72 -13.59 -18.14
N GLU A 348 9.70 -14.79 -18.71
CA GLU A 348 10.41 -15.12 -19.95
C GLU A 348 9.48 -14.84 -21.14
N LEU A 349 9.90 -13.95 -22.04
CA LEU A 349 9.19 -13.59 -23.27
C LEU A 349 9.84 -14.29 -24.48
N GLU A 350 9.06 -14.58 -25.53
CA GLU A 350 9.55 -15.23 -26.75
C GLU A 350 9.20 -14.40 -27.99
N GLY A 351 10.18 -14.22 -28.89
CA GLY A 351 9.96 -13.52 -30.16
C GLY A 351 9.64 -12.04 -29.97
N ASP A 352 8.49 -11.62 -30.50
CA ASP A 352 8.00 -10.23 -30.44
C ASP A 352 6.92 -10.04 -29.34
N ASP A 353 6.69 -11.06 -28.49
CA ASP A 353 5.67 -11.02 -27.42
C ASP A 353 6.07 -10.05 -26.29
N ARG A 354 5.10 -9.26 -25.81
CA ARG A 354 5.28 -8.21 -24.80
C ARG A 354 4.27 -8.35 -23.67
N ILE A 355 4.64 -7.91 -22.48
CA ILE A 355 3.69 -7.71 -21.38
C ILE A 355 2.72 -6.61 -21.81
N CYS A 356 1.41 -6.84 -21.69
CA CYS A 356 0.41 -5.81 -21.95
C CYS A 356 0.00 -5.12 -20.65
N ASP A 357 -0.26 -5.94 -19.62
CA ASP A 357 -0.88 -5.49 -18.38
C ASP A 357 -0.64 -6.48 -17.22
N VAL A 358 -0.79 -6.00 -15.97
CA VAL A 358 -0.48 -6.74 -14.74
C VAL A 358 -1.28 -6.22 -13.55
N THR A 359 -1.80 -7.14 -12.74
CA THR A 359 -2.67 -6.88 -11.58
C THR A 359 -2.34 -7.82 -10.42
N LEU A 360 -2.96 -7.59 -9.25
CA LEU A 360 -2.90 -8.50 -8.11
C LEU A 360 -4.12 -9.43 -8.10
N THR A 361 -3.89 -10.69 -7.73
CA THR A 361 -4.96 -11.66 -7.38
C THR A 361 -4.71 -12.29 -6.01
N ASN A 362 -5.73 -12.95 -5.43
CA ASN A 362 -5.71 -13.50 -4.08
C ASN A 362 -5.96 -15.02 -4.00
N GLY A 363 -6.11 -15.69 -5.14
CA GLY A 363 -6.39 -17.13 -5.22
C GLY A 363 -7.86 -17.50 -5.42
N SER A 364 -8.78 -16.52 -5.46
CA SER A 364 -10.22 -16.74 -5.62
C SER A 364 -10.92 -15.80 -6.62
N MET A 365 -10.18 -15.04 -7.43
CA MET A 365 -10.73 -14.15 -8.47
C MET A 365 -10.94 -14.88 -9.80
N ASP A 366 -11.85 -14.37 -10.64
CA ASP A 366 -11.81 -14.64 -12.08
C ASP A 366 -10.82 -13.67 -12.74
N ILE A 367 -10.03 -14.19 -13.68
CA ILE A 367 -9.21 -13.41 -14.62
C ILE A 367 -10.05 -13.07 -15.85
N LEU A 368 -10.03 -11.80 -16.26
CA LEU A 368 -10.70 -11.29 -17.45
C LEU A 368 -9.68 -10.62 -18.38
N LEU A 369 -9.55 -11.13 -19.60
CA LEU A 369 -8.67 -10.59 -20.64
C LEU A 369 -9.50 -9.98 -21.76
N GLY A 370 -9.13 -8.79 -22.25
CA GLY A 370 -9.69 -8.21 -23.47
C GLY A 370 -8.66 -8.08 -24.59
N THR A 371 -9.14 -8.14 -25.83
CA THR A 371 -8.31 -8.07 -27.05
C THR A 371 -8.58 -6.83 -27.89
N ASN A 372 -7.59 -6.47 -28.72
CA ASN A 372 -7.61 -5.39 -29.69
C ASN A 372 -8.86 -5.43 -30.61
N GLN A 373 -9.29 -6.62 -31.05
CA GLN A 373 -10.52 -6.83 -31.85
C GLN A 373 -11.81 -6.96 -31.00
N GLY A 374 -11.81 -6.52 -29.74
CA GLY A 374 -13.00 -6.49 -28.90
C GLY A 374 -13.50 -7.86 -28.44
N ARG A 375 -12.62 -8.86 -28.33
CA ARG A 375 -12.94 -10.15 -27.68
C ARG A 375 -12.63 -10.07 -26.19
N VAL A 376 -13.41 -10.77 -25.37
CA VAL A 376 -13.12 -10.96 -23.93
C VAL A 376 -13.30 -12.41 -23.51
N ILE A 377 -12.37 -12.94 -22.72
CA ILE A 377 -12.57 -14.18 -21.94
C ILE A 377 -12.56 -13.87 -20.44
N ARG A 378 -13.33 -14.64 -19.68
CA ARG A 378 -13.34 -14.68 -18.21
C ARG A 378 -13.16 -16.14 -17.78
N PHE A 379 -12.21 -16.42 -16.91
CA PHE A 379 -11.92 -17.77 -16.38
C PHE A 379 -11.37 -17.71 -14.95
N ASP A 380 -11.54 -18.78 -14.18
CA ASP A 380 -11.09 -18.90 -12.79
C ASP A 380 -9.55 -18.82 -12.69
N GLU A 381 -8.98 -17.99 -11.79
CA GLU A 381 -7.53 -17.79 -11.72
C GLU A 381 -6.74 -19.07 -11.44
N THR A 382 -7.37 -20.12 -10.87
CA THR A 382 -6.73 -21.41 -10.62
C THR A 382 -6.45 -22.22 -11.88
N GLU A 383 -7.13 -21.93 -13.01
CA GLU A 383 -6.75 -22.48 -14.33
C GLU A 383 -5.38 -21.94 -14.80
N ALA A 384 -4.96 -20.78 -14.29
CA ALA A 384 -3.60 -20.25 -14.38
C ALA A 384 -2.82 -20.61 -13.10
N ARG A 385 -2.28 -21.83 -13.05
CA ARG A 385 -1.47 -22.32 -11.92
C ARG A 385 -0.34 -21.36 -11.56
N GLU A 386 0.02 -21.33 -10.28
CA GLU A 386 1.20 -20.60 -9.81
C GLU A 386 2.48 -21.09 -10.49
N MET A 387 3.36 -20.16 -10.83
CA MET A 387 4.64 -20.37 -11.49
C MET A 387 5.69 -19.37 -10.97
N GLY A 388 6.93 -19.83 -10.81
CA GLY A 388 8.05 -18.95 -10.45
C GLY A 388 8.43 -17.95 -11.56
N ARG A 389 9.18 -16.92 -11.17
CA ARG A 389 9.62 -15.79 -12.00
C ARG A 389 10.06 -16.13 -13.44
N PRO A 390 10.99 -17.08 -13.71
CA PRO A 390 11.48 -17.30 -15.07
C PRO A 390 10.52 -18.07 -15.99
N ALA A 391 9.32 -18.46 -15.58
CA ALA A 391 8.37 -19.11 -16.49
C ALA A 391 7.71 -18.10 -17.47
N ARG A 392 7.39 -18.54 -18.70
CA ARG A 392 6.57 -17.77 -19.66
C ARG A 392 5.10 -17.63 -19.26
N GLY A 393 4.46 -18.72 -18.80
CA GLY A 393 3.05 -18.74 -18.41
C GLY A 393 2.25 -19.85 -19.12
N VAL A 394 0.92 -19.69 -19.19
CA VAL A 394 -0.01 -20.56 -19.92
C VAL A 394 -0.98 -19.72 -20.75
N HIS A 395 -1.46 -20.19 -21.91
CA HIS A 395 -2.41 -19.40 -22.70
C HIS A 395 -3.74 -19.18 -21.95
N GLY A 396 -4.13 -17.92 -21.78
CA GLY A 396 -5.38 -17.48 -21.17
C GLY A 396 -6.53 -17.34 -22.17
N ILE A 397 -6.24 -16.92 -23.41
CA ILE A 397 -7.22 -16.74 -24.49
C ILE A 397 -6.71 -17.35 -25.81
N GLU A 398 -7.62 -17.88 -26.64
CA GLU A 398 -7.32 -18.23 -28.03
C GLU A 398 -7.54 -17.00 -28.92
N LEU A 399 -6.45 -16.45 -29.48
CA LEU A 399 -6.48 -15.25 -30.31
C LEU A 399 -6.86 -15.57 -31.76
N ALA A 400 -7.52 -14.61 -32.42
CA ALA A 400 -7.71 -14.61 -33.86
C ALA A 400 -6.43 -14.15 -34.60
N ALA A 401 -6.38 -14.33 -35.91
CA ALA A 401 -5.34 -13.70 -36.72
C ALA A 401 -5.42 -12.16 -36.59
N ASP A 402 -4.26 -11.52 -36.47
CA ASP A 402 -4.10 -10.08 -36.28
C ASP A 402 -4.84 -9.52 -35.03
N ASP A 403 -5.07 -10.37 -34.02
CA ASP A 403 -5.60 -9.99 -32.70
C ASP A 403 -4.55 -10.21 -31.61
N HIS A 404 -4.61 -9.42 -30.54
CA HIS A 404 -3.71 -9.51 -29.39
C HIS A 404 -4.41 -9.01 -28.11
N VAL A 405 -3.96 -9.46 -26.94
CA VAL A 405 -4.44 -8.93 -25.65
C VAL A 405 -4.05 -7.46 -25.52
N VAL A 406 -4.93 -6.64 -24.93
CA VAL A 406 -4.66 -5.21 -24.66
C VAL A 406 -4.78 -4.83 -23.18
N GLY A 407 -5.54 -5.59 -22.38
CA GLY A 407 -5.66 -5.37 -20.94
C GLY A 407 -6.10 -6.62 -20.18
N LEU A 408 -5.81 -6.62 -18.87
CA LEU A 408 -6.04 -7.67 -17.90
C LEU A 408 -6.69 -7.07 -16.66
N THR A 409 -7.91 -7.50 -16.37
CA THR A 409 -8.58 -7.12 -15.12
C THR A 409 -9.11 -8.32 -14.38
N THR A 410 -9.42 -8.14 -13.11
CA THR A 410 -9.87 -9.19 -12.20
C THR A 410 -11.25 -8.84 -11.69
N VAL A 411 -12.07 -9.88 -11.45
CA VAL A 411 -13.42 -9.72 -10.91
C VAL A 411 -13.68 -10.72 -9.80
N GLU A 412 -14.43 -10.29 -8.79
CA GLU A 412 -14.73 -11.08 -7.59
C GLU A 412 -16.08 -11.81 -7.78
N PRO A 413 -16.09 -13.16 -7.79
CA PRO A 413 -17.29 -13.93 -8.14
C PRO A 413 -18.49 -13.67 -7.20
N GLY A 414 -19.47 -12.91 -7.71
CA GLY A 414 -20.72 -12.60 -7.01
C GLY A 414 -20.88 -11.14 -6.57
N HIS A 415 -19.92 -10.27 -6.87
CA HIS A 415 -20.02 -8.82 -6.61
C HIS A 415 -20.64 -8.09 -7.83
N ASP A 416 -21.44 -7.02 -7.63
CA ASP A 416 -22.02 -6.21 -8.73
C ASP A 416 -20.96 -5.23 -9.30
N GLU A 417 -20.00 -5.81 -10.00
CA GLU A 417 -18.89 -5.10 -10.63
C GLU A 417 -19.23 -4.74 -12.08
N GLU A 418 -18.56 -3.72 -12.59
CA GLU A 418 -18.66 -3.35 -14.00
C GLU A 418 -17.29 -3.37 -14.68
N ILE A 419 -17.30 -3.70 -15.97
CA ILE A 419 -16.15 -3.62 -16.85
C ILE A 419 -16.31 -2.37 -17.73
N LEU A 420 -15.34 -1.46 -17.64
CA LEU A 420 -15.13 -0.38 -18.57
C LEU A 420 -14.30 -0.89 -19.75
N THR A 421 -14.82 -0.76 -20.98
CA THR A 421 -14.05 -0.96 -22.22
C THR A 421 -13.86 0.40 -22.90
N VAL A 422 -12.66 0.70 -23.38
CA VAL A 422 -12.33 1.93 -24.13
C VAL A 422 -11.62 1.60 -25.45
N THR A 423 -11.96 2.33 -26.52
CA THR A 423 -11.39 2.17 -27.87
C THR A 423 -10.58 3.39 -28.29
N ALA A 424 -9.67 3.20 -29.25
CA ALA A 424 -8.72 4.20 -29.71
C ALA A 424 -9.36 5.53 -30.13
N ASN A 425 -10.52 5.48 -30.78
CA ASN A 425 -11.21 6.69 -31.29
C ASN A 425 -12.10 7.37 -30.22
N GLY A 426 -11.82 7.18 -28.93
CA GLY A 426 -12.50 7.91 -27.85
C GLY A 426 -13.91 7.39 -27.51
N TYR A 427 -14.25 6.15 -27.86
CA TYR A 427 -15.52 5.50 -27.50
C TYR A 427 -15.34 4.49 -26.37
N GLY A 428 -16.40 4.23 -25.61
CA GLY A 428 -16.38 3.26 -24.53
C GLY A 428 -17.74 3.00 -23.89
N LYS A 429 -17.79 2.04 -22.97
CA LYS A 429 -19.00 1.65 -22.22
C LYS A 429 -18.63 1.05 -20.87
N ARG A 430 -19.54 1.11 -19.91
CA ARG A 430 -19.55 0.21 -18.75
C ARG A 430 -20.48 -0.96 -19.02
N THR A 431 -20.16 -2.14 -18.50
CA THR A 431 -20.92 -3.38 -18.73
C THR A 431 -20.98 -4.18 -17.44
N ALA A 432 -22.12 -4.76 -17.07
CA ALA A 432 -22.22 -5.59 -15.87
C ALA A 432 -21.36 -6.85 -15.99
N VAL A 433 -20.65 -7.23 -14.91
CA VAL A 433 -19.78 -8.42 -14.87
C VAL A 433 -20.53 -9.72 -15.21
N ASP A 434 -21.84 -9.79 -14.90
CA ASP A 434 -22.72 -10.91 -15.22
C ASP A 434 -22.93 -11.15 -16.73
N GLU A 435 -22.72 -10.14 -17.60
CA GLU A 435 -22.73 -10.38 -19.05
C GLU A 435 -21.51 -11.16 -19.52
N TYR A 436 -20.43 -11.21 -18.73
CA TYR A 436 -19.23 -11.98 -18.98
C TYR A 436 -19.37 -13.34 -18.30
N ARG A 437 -20.08 -14.28 -18.95
CA ARG A 437 -20.15 -15.67 -18.48
C ARG A 437 -18.74 -16.28 -18.43
N THR A 438 -18.42 -16.97 -17.34
CA THR A 438 -17.15 -17.71 -17.19
C THR A 438 -17.03 -18.81 -18.25
N GLN A 439 -15.79 -19.08 -18.64
CA GLN A 439 -15.36 -20.11 -19.59
C GLN A 439 -14.08 -20.74 -19.06
N SER A 440 -13.70 -21.92 -19.57
CA SER A 440 -12.33 -22.40 -19.37
C SER A 440 -11.35 -21.54 -20.15
N ARG A 441 -10.12 -21.39 -19.64
CA ARG A 441 -9.06 -20.63 -20.31
C ARG A 441 -8.76 -21.20 -21.69
N TYR A 442 -8.18 -20.37 -22.56
CA TYR A 442 -7.85 -20.71 -23.95
C TYR A 442 -9.08 -21.06 -24.81
N GLY A 443 -10.25 -20.54 -24.45
CA GLY A 443 -11.35 -20.35 -25.41
C GLY A 443 -11.18 -19.06 -26.21
N SER A 444 -11.86 -18.94 -27.35
CA SER A 444 -11.79 -17.77 -28.25
C SER A 444 -12.58 -16.54 -27.76
N GLY A 445 -12.94 -16.49 -26.48
CA GLY A 445 -13.68 -15.37 -25.86
C GLY A 445 -15.12 -15.15 -26.39
N LEU A 446 -15.67 -14.01 -26.00
CA LEU A 446 -16.99 -13.47 -26.36
C LEU A 446 -16.78 -12.09 -27.00
N LEU A 447 -17.66 -11.66 -27.92
CA LEU A 447 -17.62 -10.27 -28.40
C LEU A 447 -18.03 -9.32 -27.26
N ASP A 448 -17.14 -8.40 -26.89
CA ASP A 448 -17.32 -7.41 -25.83
C ASP A 448 -17.69 -6.02 -26.34
N ILE A 449 -17.11 -5.55 -27.44
CA ILE A 449 -17.47 -4.26 -28.04
C ILE A 449 -17.29 -4.34 -29.56
N VAL A 450 -18.07 -3.56 -30.31
CA VAL A 450 -17.88 -3.45 -31.77
C VAL A 450 -16.68 -2.57 -32.08
N THR A 451 -15.68 -3.12 -32.75
CA THR A 451 -14.46 -2.44 -33.24
C THR A 451 -14.57 -2.19 -34.75
N ASP A 452 -15.37 -1.20 -35.13
CA ASP A 452 -15.53 -0.76 -36.53
C ASP A 452 -14.73 0.53 -36.82
N ASP A 453 -14.79 1.05 -38.05
CA ASP A 453 -14.06 2.27 -38.47
C ASP A 453 -14.37 3.49 -37.59
N ARG A 454 -15.56 3.55 -36.95
CA ARG A 454 -15.92 4.63 -36.01
C ARG A 454 -15.18 4.42 -34.69
N ASN A 455 -15.25 3.23 -34.12
CA ASN A 455 -14.72 2.96 -32.78
C ASN A 455 -13.19 2.78 -32.75
N GLY A 456 -12.61 2.19 -33.79
CA GLY A 456 -11.23 1.69 -33.77
C GLY A 456 -11.07 0.43 -32.90
N PRO A 457 -9.84 -0.05 -32.70
CA PRO A 457 -9.53 -1.15 -31.79
C PRO A 457 -9.75 -0.77 -30.32
N VAL A 458 -9.88 -1.79 -29.46
CA VAL A 458 -9.83 -1.61 -28.00
C VAL A 458 -8.41 -1.19 -27.58
N VAL A 459 -8.33 -0.24 -26.64
CA VAL A 459 -7.07 0.22 -26.02
C VAL A 459 -6.95 -0.26 -24.58
N ASP A 460 -8.04 -0.29 -23.83
CA ASP A 460 -8.05 -0.71 -22.42
C ASP A 460 -9.36 -1.44 -22.03
N ILE A 461 -9.25 -2.30 -21.02
CA ILE A 461 -10.36 -2.98 -20.36
C ILE A 461 -10.09 -3.12 -18.86
N THR A 462 -10.95 -2.53 -18.03
CA THR A 462 -10.67 -2.39 -16.58
C THR A 462 -11.93 -2.48 -15.72
N ARG A 463 -11.82 -3.09 -14.53
CA ARG A 463 -12.86 -3.12 -13.50
C ARG A 463 -13.13 -1.70 -12.98
N VAL A 464 -14.39 -1.34 -12.86
CA VAL A 464 -14.83 -0.01 -12.42
C VAL A 464 -16.05 -0.11 -11.49
N GLN A 465 -16.14 0.81 -10.52
CA GLN A 465 -17.39 1.09 -9.80
C GLN A 465 -17.95 2.44 -10.25
N PRO A 466 -19.28 2.68 -10.17
CA PRO A 466 -19.90 3.96 -10.59
C PRO A 466 -19.34 5.20 -9.86
N THR A 467 -18.74 5.01 -8.68
CA THR A 467 -18.11 6.03 -7.83
C THR A 467 -16.75 6.51 -8.33
N HIS A 468 -16.05 5.73 -9.16
CA HIS A 468 -14.67 6.00 -9.56
C HIS A 468 -14.54 7.28 -10.41
N ASP A 469 -13.42 7.98 -10.29
CA ASP A 469 -12.93 8.88 -11.34
C ASP A 469 -12.19 8.05 -12.41
N ILE A 470 -12.44 8.36 -13.68
CA ILE A 470 -11.74 7.79 -14.82
C ILE A 470 -10.92 8.89 -15.48
N VAL A 471 -9.63 8.62 -15.67
CA VAL A 471 -8.70 9.45 -16.42
C VAL A 471 -8.43 8.76 -17.75
N LEU A 472 -8.66 9.46 -18.85
CA LEU A 472 -8.26 9.03 -20.20
C LEU A 472 -7.25 10.06 -20.74
N ALA A 473 -6.18 9.58 -21.35
CA ALA A 473 -5.19 10.39 -22.03
C ALA A 473 -5.08 10.00 -23.51
N SER A 474 -4.83 11.00 -24.36
CA SER A 474 -4.56 10.82 -25.77
C SER A 474 -3.07 10.90 -26.09
N GLY A 475 -2.68 10.39 -27.26
CA GLY A 475 -1.28 10.39 -27.71
C GLY A 475 -0.68 11.79 -27.75
N ASP A 476 -1.47 12.78 -28.21
CA ASP A 476 -1.08 14.18 -28.38
C ASP A 476 -1.16 15.01 -27.07
N GLY A 477 -1.24 14.35 -25.90
CA GLY A 477 -1.12 15.02 -24.59
C GLY A 477 -2.38 15.72 -24.08
N GLN A 478 -3.57 15.40 -24.59
CA GLN A 478 -4.83 15.76 -23.93
C GLN A 478 -5.19 14.74 -22.86
N LEU A 479 -5.80 15.19 -21.76
CA LEU A 479 -6.29 14.33 -20.69
C LEU A 479 -7.65 14.79 -20.19
N ILE A 480 -8.60 13.86 -20.12
CA ILE A 480 -9.93 14.09 -19.55
C ILE A 480 -10.12 13.25 -18.28
N ARG A 481 -10.60 13.91 -17.21
CA ARG A 481 -11.13 13.26 -16.01
C ARG A 481 -12.66 13.28 -16.09
N ILE A 482 -13.31 12.13 -15.99
CA ILE A 482 -14.77 11.98 -15.97
C ILE A 482 -15.20 11.08 -14.82
N GLY A 483 -16.47 11.17 -14.40
CA GLY A 483 -17.04 10.16 -13.51
C GLY A 483 -17.26 8.84 -14.26
N ALA A 484 -17.10 7.71 -13.57
CA ALA A 484 -17.53 6.43 -14.11
C ALA A 484 -19.04 6.43 -14.38
N ASP A 485 -19.83 6.98 -13.46
CA ASP A 485 -21.28 7.20 -13.59
C ASP A 485 -21.70 7.93 -14.87
N ASP A 486 -20.93 8.93 -15.31
CA ASP A 486 -21.12 9.63 -16.59
C ASP A 486 -21.01 8.70 -17.82
N ILE A 487 -20.25 7.59 -17.75
CA ILE A 487 -20.15 6.60 -18.83
C ILE A 487 -21.37 5.69 -18.81
N SER A 488 -21.99 5.42 -19.96
CA SER A 488 -23.23 4.64 -20.03
C SER A 488 -23.02 3.14 -19.74
N ARG A 489 -23.80 2.58 -18.80
CA ARG A 489 -23.96 1.12 -18.62
C ARG A 489 -24.75 0.57 -19.82
N LEU A 490 -24.13 -0.31 -20.60
CA LEU A 490 -24.68 -0.93 -21.81
C LEU A 490 -24.31 -2.41 -21.84
N GLY A 491 -25.05 -3.22 -22.57
CA GLY A 491 -24.67 -4.62 -22.79
C GLY A 491 -23.48 -4.77 -23.73
N ARG A 492 -22.78 -5.91 -23.66
CA ARG A 492 -21.53 -6.16 -24.40
C ARG A 492 -21.65 -5.82 -25.88
N ASN A 493 -22.50 -6.54 -26.63
CA ASN A 493 -22.57 -6.42 -28.09
C ASN A 493 -23.23 -5.11 -28.58
N THR A 494 -22.53 -3.99 -28.38
CA THR A 494 -22.88 -2.61 -28.72
C THR A 494 -21.62 -1.84 -29.13
N GLN A 495 -21.80 -0.62 -29.67
CA GLN A 495 -20.69 0.30 -30.03
C GLN A 495 -20.26 1.22 -28.88
N GLY A 496 -20.90 1.17 -27.71
CA GLY A 496 -20.68 2.16 -26.65
C GLY A 496 -21.04 3.61 -27.04
N VAL A 497 -20.61 4.55 -26.19
CA VAL A 497 -20.82 6.00 -26.31
C VAL A 497 -19.48 6.73 -26.39
N GLN A 498 -19.46 7.98 -26.83
CA GLN A 498 -18.24 8.78 -26.82
C GLN A 498 -17.85 9.11 -25.36
N VAL A 499 -16.61 8.79 -24.98
CA VAL A 499 -16.03 9.08 -23.66
C VAL A 499 -15.05 10.26 -23.71
N MET A 500 -14.32 10.41 -24.82
CA MET A 500 -13.40 11.52 -25.09
C MET A 500 -13.63 12.08 -26.50
N ASP A 501 -13.43 13.38 -26.68
CA ASP A 501 -13.39 14.06 -27.98
C ASP A 501 -11.93 14.27 -28.38
N LEU A 502 -11.58 13.89 -29.61
CA LEU A 502 -10.20 13.81 -30.12
C LEU A 502 -10.06 14.64 -31.40
N ASP A 503 -8.86 15.15 -31.66
CA ASP A 503 -8.57 15.81 -32.94
C ASP A 503 -8.28 14.79 -34.06
N ASP A 504 -8.38 15.24 -35.32
CA ASP A 504 -8.20 14.40 -36.52
C ASP A 504 -6.80 13.75 -36.59
N GLY A 505 -6.68 12.50 -36.12
CA GLY A 505 -5.46 11.69 -36.15
C GLY A 505 -4.91 11.30 -34.77
N ASP A 506 -5.39 11.96 -33.71
CA ASP A 506 -5.12 11.59 -32.33
C ASP A 506 -5.90 10.32 -31.92
N ARG A 507 -5.50 9.67 -30.83
CA ARG A 507 -6.16 8.48 -30.26
C ARG A 507 -5.98 8.42 -28.76
N VAL A 508 -6.92 7.79 -28.06
CA VAL A 508 -6.70 7.35 -26.68
C VAL A 508 -5.48 6.44 -26.65
N SER A 509 -4.54 6.71 -25.76
CA SER A 509 -3.31 5.92 -25.58
C SER A 509 -3.22 5.29 -24.20
N GLY A 510 -3.84 5.89 -23.17
CA GLY A 510 -3.89 5.35 -21.83
C GLY A 510 -5.19 5.67 -21.11
N VAL A 511 -5.59 4.76 -20.22
CA VAL A 511 -6.75 4.89 -19.35
C VAL A 511 -6.30 4.48 -17.94
N ALA A 512 -6.78 5.19 -16.92
CA ALA A 512 -6.52 4.88 -15.52
C ALA A 512 -7.77 5.15 -14.67
N THR A 513 -8.02 4.32 -13.67
CA THR A 513 -9.19 4.44 -12.78
C THR A 513 -8.78 4.75 -11.35
N CYS A 514 -9.42 5.72 -10.72
CA CYS A 514 -9.37 5.95 -9.28
C CYS A 514 -10.44 5.12 -8.58
N GLY A 515 -10.10 3.88 -8.24
CA GLY A 515 -10.74 3.21 -7.12
C GLY A 515 -10.22 3.76 -5.80
N GLY A 516 -11.10 4.05 -4.86
CA GLY A 516 -10.71 4.04 -3.45
C GLY A 516 -10.51 2.58 -3.07
N THR A 517 -9.31 2.21 -2.61
CA THR A 517 -9.10 0.93 -1.94
C THR A 517 -9.70 1.01 -0.54
N GLU A 518 -10.80 0.28 -0.33
CA GLU A 518 -11.23 -0.16 1.00
C GLU A 518 -10.27 -1.23 1.56
#